data_AF-A0AAV1UJM4-F1
#
_entry.id   AF-A0AAV1UJM4-F1
#
_cell.length_a   1.000
_cell.length_b   1.000
_cell.length_c   1.000
_cell.angle_alpha   90.00
_cell.angle_beta   90.00
_cell.angle_gamma   90.00
#
_symmetry.space_group_name_H-M   'P 1'
#
loop_
_entity.id
_entity.type
_entity.pdbx_description
1 polymer ?
#
loop_
_entity_poly.entity_id
_entity_poly.type
_entity_poly.pdbx_seq_one_letter_code
_entity_poly.pdbx_strand_id
1 'polypeptide(L)'
;MSGALTSQRRGGRVRGAEGYHTEDIRALLRCVKNVVPTTAEEWSHVLDQYRTTHAVPNTRAQRDTSSLKAKFKQLAREFRPEESSRWDVQEAGAIWQLIQTKMVAGQCLQRRGGRARGAEGFSAADAQCILKIIRKLLPVSKHEWNHAADEYCRDYAVPNNRLGRDGLSLKRKFRNWLKTDVDDTVRAEVSVALGVQAEIDAKMTKVTRTTPLKELGTEKLVGTTTMGDGDMEETRTGDGTDAVVDAEAEAGREASSTTSSEGGDRTSATDSRRGGRVVGSEGYSVSDRRALLSFVREVLPLDATGWEQVLQLYRTKHAGPNNRAARNVTGVKSKFRQLVNWRHETDVWTKEHGDILEARAIQQEIDLRSSLGKRQRSEGASSVPSSRTPEKNVPEDGEENPVASSSTEPSNNSQSMRQHVVTGCVGTEQVPDSAHVDERLIDGVAEANVAKSAPSDIVSRELDLLKQRERREAEQAAWDKERSMREKQRIYMESWTVVCDRLRALYRERATEDNPEIISEFDDEIAVLKKKKQRLTSLMI
;
A
#
# COMPACT_ATOMS: atom_id res chain seq x y z
N MET A 1 -3.63 53.79 -27.51
CA MET A 1 -3.06 52.84 -26.51
C MET A 1 -4.18 51.89 -26.10
N SER A 2 -3.97 50.58 -26.19
CA SER A 2 -5.04 49.58 -25.96
C SER A 2 -4.59 48.58 -24.91
N GLY A 3 -5.34 48.48 -23.80
CA GLY A 3 -5.01 47.58 -22.69
C GLY A 3 -5.37 46.12 -23.01
N ALA A 4 -4.40 45.21 -22.91
CA ALA A 4 -4.62 43.78 -23.11
C ALA A 4 -5.21 43.13 -21.84
N LEU A 5 -6.45 42.65 -21.91
CA LEU A 5 -7.08 41.88 -20.83
C LEU A 5 -6.46 40.48 -20.76
N THR A 6 -5.86 40.13 -19.62
CA THR A 6 -5.23 38.82 -19.41
C THR A 6 -6.29 37.75 -19.15
N SER A 7 -6.45 36.81 -20.08
CA SER A 7 -7.42 35.72 -19.95
C SER A 7 -7.03 34.75 -18.82
N GLN A 8 -7.64 34.92 -17.64
CA GLN A 8 -7.38 34.12 -16.46
C GLN A 8 -7.88 32.67 -16.67
N ARG A 9 -6.96 31.74 -16.94
CA ARG A 9 -7.28 30.32 -17.17
C ARG A 9 -7.91 29.67 -15.91
N ARG A 10 -9.25 29.65 -15.86
CA ARG A 10 -10.00 28.85 -14.88
C ARG A 10 -9.67 27.38 -15.07
N GLY A 11 -9.12 26.73 -14.04
CA GLY A 11 -8.85 25.29 -14.07
C GLY A 11 -10.13 24.50 -14.30
N GLY A 12 -10.16 23.67 -15.34
CA GLY A 12 -11.32 22.86 -15.69
C GLY A 12 -11.67 21.90 -14.55
N ARG A 13 -12.91 21.97 -14.04
CA ARG A 13 -13.42 20.97 -13.09
C ARG A 13 -13.44 19.60 -13.78
N VAL A 14 -12.96 18.57 -13.06
CA VAL A 14 -12.93 17.19 -13.56
C VAL A 14 -14.35 16.73 -13.92
N ARG A 15 -14.52 16.01 -15.04
CA ARG A 15 -15.80 15.37 -15.39
C ARG A 15 -16.28 14.52 -14.21
N GLY A 16 -17.46 14.86 -13.66
CA GLY A 16 -18.01 14.26 -12.44
C GLY A 16 -17.98 15.16 -11.20
N ALA A 17 -17.27 16.29 -11.22
CA ALA A 17 -17.26 17.31 -10.15
C ALA A 17 -18.45 18.29 -10.22
N GLU A 18 -19.51 17.93 -10.92
CA GLU A 18 -20.82 18.54 -10.80
C GLU A 18 -21.45 18.15 -9.45
N GLY A 19 -22.03 19.12 -8.75
CA GLY A 19 -22.74 18.84 -7.50
C GLY A 19 -23.91 17.88 -7.70
N TYR A 20 -24.37 17.27 -6.61
CA TYR A 20 -25.63 16.51 -6.63
C TYR A 20 -26.79 17.51 -6.66
N HIS A 21 -27.63 17.45 -7.69
CA HIS A 21 -28.85 18.25 -7.74
C HIS A 21 -29.94 17.65 -6.83
N THR A 22 -30.96 18.43 -6.48
CA THR A 22 -32.07 17.99 -5.63
C THR A 22 -32.80 16.76 -6.19
N GLU A 23 -32.86 16.65 -7.52
CA GLU A 23 -33.39 15.50 -8.26
C GLU A 23 -32.47 14.27 -8.15
N ASP A 24 -31.16 14.43 -8.33
CA ASP A 24 -30.16 13.36 -8.16
C ASP A 24 -30.25 12.77 -6.74
N ILE A 25 -30.41 13.63 -5.73
CA ILE A 25 -30.56 13.22 -4.33
C ILE A 25 -31.87 12.44 -4.15
N ARG A 26 -33.00 12.92 -4.68
CA ARG A 26 -34.30 12.23 -4.61
C ARG A 26 -34.26 10.87 -5.30
N ALA A 27 -33.62 10.77 -6.47
CA ALA A 27 -33.45 9.52 -7.20
C ALA A 27 -32.51 8.54 -6.47
N LEU A 28 -31.39 9.02 -5.92
CA LEU A 28 -30.47 8.23 -5.12
C LEU A 28 -31.17 7.65 -3.88
N LEU A 29 -31.88 8.47 -3.11
CA LEU A 29 -32.60 8.03 -1.91
C LEU A 29 -33.65 6.98 -2.25
N ARG A 30 -34.43 7.17 -3.34
CA ARG A 30 -35.38 6.16 -3.83
C ARG A 30 -34.70 4.82 -4.15
N CYS A 31 -33.58 4.83 -4.88
CA CYS A 31 -32.86 3.61 -5.24
C CYS A 31 -32.28 2.91 -3.99
N VAL A 32 -31.70 3.65 -3.05
CA VAL A 32 -31.17 3.09 -1.79
C VAL A 32 -32.29 2.53 -0.92
N LYS A 33 -33.47 3.17 -0.88
CA LYS A 33 -34.67 2.68 -0.16
C LYS A 33 -35.21 1.37 -0.74
N ASN A 34 -35.23 1.25 -2.06
CA ASN A 34 -35.70 0.05 -2.76
C ASN A 34 -34.81 -1.18 -2.52
N VAL A 35 -33.48 -0.99 -2.45
CA VAL A 35 -32.51 -2.11 -2.36
C VAL A 35 -32.07 -2.40 -0.91
N VAL A 36 -32.08 -1.38 -0.03
CA VAL A 36 -31.58 -1.44 1.35
C VAL A 36 -30.15 -2.04 1.40
N PRO A 37 -29.15 -1.39 0.81
CA PRO A 37 -27.89 -2.04 0.41
C PRO A 37 -26.87 -2.22 1.56
N THR A 38 -26.65 -3.47 1.94
CA THR A 38 -25.67 -3.92 2.95
C THR A 38 -24.36 -4.41 2.32
N THR A 39 -24.40 -5.16 1.21
CA THR A 39 -23.24 -5.76 0.53
C THR A 39 -22.69 -4.90 -0.61
N ALA A 40 -21.52 -5.25 -1.17
CA ALA A 40 -20.96 -4.53 -2.32
C ALA A 40 -21.81 -4.71 -3.60
N GLU A 41 -22.42 -5.88 -3.77
CA GLU A 41 -23.28 -6.24 -4.90
C GLU A 41 -24.60 -5.46 -4.86
N GLU A 42 -25.23 -5.36 -3.69
CA GLU A 42 -26.44 -4.53 -3.49
C GLU A 42 -26.16 -3.05 -3.78
N TRP A 43 -24.96 -2.56 -3.45
CA TRP A 43 -24.54 -1.20 -3.82
C TRP A 43 -24.32 -1.02 -5.34
N SER A 44 -23.99 -2.09 -6.06
CA SER A 44 -23.94 -2.06 -7.54
C SER A 44 -25.35 -2.08 -8.13
N HIS A 45 -26.28 -2.85 -7.56
CA HIS A 45 -27.69 -2.84 -8.00
C HIS A 45 -28.36 -1.46 -7.79
N VAL A 46 -28.02 -0.73 -6.71
CA VAL A 46 -28.42 0.69 -6.56
C VAL A 46 -27.88 1.58 -7.68
N LEU A 47 -26.64 1.38 -8.14
CA LEU A 47 -26.07 2.14 -9.24
C LEU A 47 -26.80 1.85 -10.56
N ASP A 48 -27.13 0.59 -10.83
CA ASP A 48 -27.83 0.20 -12.06
C ASP A 48 -29.29 0.68 -12.07
N GLN A 49 -29.99 0.63 -10.93
CA GLN A 49 -31.30 1.29 -10.76
C GLN A 49 -31.19 2.80 -11.00
N TYR A 50 -30.19 3.48 -10.40
CA TYR A 50 -29.98 4.92 -10.57
C TYR A 50 -29.68 5.31 -12.03
N ARG A 51 -28.88 4.50 -12.73
CA ARG A 51 -28.56 4.71 -14.15
C ARG A 51 -29.78 4.55 -15.04
N THR A 52 -30.52 3.46 -14.87
CA THR A 52 -31.68 3.11 -15.72
C THR A 52 -32.87 4.03 -15.46
N THR A 53 -33.15 4.38 -14.21
CA THR A 53 -34.35 5.16 -13.84
C THR A 53 -34.16 6.67 -13.81
N HIS A 54 -32.92 7.17 -13.76
CA HIS A 54 -32.65 8.62 -13.63
C HIS A 54 -31.54 9.13 -14.54
N ALA A 55 -30.34 8.56 -14.48
CA ALA A 55 -29.19 9.19 -15.15
C ALA A 55 -29.27 9.13 -16.68
N VAL A 56 -29.67 7.99 -17.26
CA VAL A 56 -29.82 7.84 -18.70
C VAL A 56 -31.03 8.61 -19.25
N PRO A 57 -32.27 8.47 -18.69
CA PRO A 57 -33.43 9.22 -19.19
C PRO A 57 -33.27 10.74 -19.14
N ASN A 58 -32.69 11.26 -18.05
CA ASN A 58 -32.55 12.70 -17.83
C ASN A 58 -31.22 13.29 -18.35
N THR A 59 -30.44 12.51 -19.11
CA THR A 59 -29.10 12.88 -19.63
C THR A 59 -28.10 13.39 -18.57
N ARG A 60 -28.28 13.00 -17.30
CA ARG A 60 -27.45 13.44 -16.16
C ARG A 60 -26.10 12.72 -16.15
N ALA A 61 -25.10 13.33 -15.50
CA ALA A 61 -23.77 12.75 -15.35
C ALA A 61 -23.81 11.34 -14.74
N GLN A 62 -23.24 10.36 -15.46
CA GLN A 62 -23.15 8.98 -14.98
C GLN A 62 -22.20 8.89 -13.78
N ARG A 63 -22.78 8.73 -12.59
CA ARG A 63 -22.05 8.51 -11.34
C ARG A 63 -21.49 7.08 -11.25
N ASP A 64 -20.69 6.84 -10.23
CA ASP A 64 -20.10 5.56 -9.86
C ASP A 64 -20.59 5.10 -8.48
N THR A 65 -20.38 3.82 -8.14
CA THR A 65 -20.80 3.25 -6.85
C THR A 65 -20.20 4.00 -5.66
N SER A 66 -18.97 4.50 -5.79
CA SER A 66 -18.25 5.19 -4.71
C SER A 66 -18.89 6.53 -4.37
N SER A 67 -19.18 7.37 -5.37
CA SER A 67 -19.76 8.70 -5.14
C SER A 67 -21.22 8.63 -4.66
N LEU A 68 -22.05 7.72 -5.19
CA LEU A 68 -23.41 7.51 -4.68
C LEU A 68 -23.39 7.07 -3.20
N LYS A 69 -22.52 6.11 -2.87
CA LYS A 69 -22.34 5.58 -1.49
C LYS A 69 -21.73 6.61 -0.54
N ALA A 70 -20.86 7.49 -1.04
CA ALA A 70 -20.32 8.61 -0.27
C ALA A 70 -21.40 9.67 0.01
N LYS A 71 -22.19 10.07 -1.00
CA LYS A 71 -23.23 11.10 -0.84
C LYS A 71 -24.36 10.64 0.06
N PHE A 72 -24.83 9.40 -0.07
CA PHE A 72 -25.82 8.83 0.85
C PHE A 72 -25.30 8.82 2.31
N LYS A 73 -24.06 8.39 2.53
CA LYS A 73 -23.44 8.40 3.86
C LYS A 73 -23.18 9.80 4.41
N GLN A 74 -23.03 10.82 3.56
CA GLN A 74 -22.99 12.21 4.01
C GLN A 74 -24.35 12.59 4.60
N LEU A 75 -25.44 12.43 3.84
CA LEU A 75 -26.79 12.79 4.29
C LEU A 75 -27.21 12.00 5.55
N ALA A 76 -26.91 10.70 5.61
CA ALA A 76 -27.18 9.85 6.77
C ALA A 76 -26.30 10.15 8.01
N ARG A 77 -25.23 10.96 7.86
CA ARG A 77 -24.42 11.49 8.99
C ARG A 77 -24.85 12.88 9.42
N GLU A 78 -25.42 13.66 8.50
CA GLU A 78 -26.03 14.96 8.78
C GLU A 78 -27.38 14.79 9.52
N PHE A 79 -27.95 13.57 9.54
CA PHE A 79 -29.18 13.26 10.24
C PHE A 79 -29.03 13.23 11.77
N ARG A 80 -29.71 14.18 12.41
CA ARG A 80 -30.03 14.24 13.85
C ARG A 80 -31.57 14.25 14.02
N PRO A 81 -32.18 13.33 14.78
CA PRO A 81 -33.64 13.18 14.83
C PRO A 81 -34.43 14.45 15.18
N GLU A 82 -33.90 15.30 16.05
CA GLU A 82 -34.61 16.47 16.61
C GLU A 82 -34.27 17.80 15.89
N GLU A 83 -33.12 17.89 15.22
CA GLU A 83 -32.63 19.13 14.61
C GLU A 83 -32.76 19.18 13.06
N SER A 84 -33.08 18.05 12.42
CA SER A 84 -32.99 17.94 10.95
C SER A 84 -34.24 18.43 10.21
N SER A 85 -34.38 19.73 9.99
CA SER A 85 -35.49 20.31 9.18
C SER A 85 -35.39 20.01 7.67
N ARG A 86 -34.36 19.29 7.21
CA ARG A 86 -34.12 18.98 5.78
C ARG A 86 -34.68 17.63 5.37
N TRP A 87 -35.64 17.62 4.43
CA TRP A 87 -36.30 16.41 3.93
C TRP A 87 -35.31 15.36 3.39
N ASP A 88 -34.22 15.78 2.73
CA ASP A 88 -33.24 14.86 2.14
C ASP A 88 -32.32 14.21 3.17
N VAL A 89 -32.14 14.87 4.31
CA VAL A 89 -31.42 14.36 5.48
C VAL A 89 -32.32 13.45 6.31
N GLN A 90 -33.60 13.82 6.52
CA GLN A 90 -34.60 12.99 7.19
C GLN A 90 -34.82 11.64 6.49
N GLU A 91 -35.07 11.66 5.18
CA GLU A 91 -35.29 10.44 4.38
C GLU A 91 -34.01 9.58 4.34
N ALA A 92 -32.82 10.18 4.27
CA ALA A 92 -31.55 9.44 4.39
C ALA A 92 -31.39 8.77 5.76
N GLY A 93 -31.80 9.43 6.84
CA GLY A 93 -31.84 8.88 8.19
C GLY A 93 -32.78 7.68 8.33
N ALA A 94 -34.01 7.81 7.82
CA ALA A 94 -34.99 6.71 7.81
C ALA A 94 -34.51 5.49 7.01
N ILE A 95 -33.91 5.71 5.84
CA ILE A 95 -33.30 4.65 5.02
C ILE A 95 -32.09 4.03 5.73
N TRP A 96 -31.29 4.83 6.45
CA TRP A 96 -30.15 4.31 7.22
C TRP A 96 -30.62 3.40 8.37
N GLN A 97 -31.69 3.76 9.08
CA GLN A 97 -32.30 2.89 10.09
C GLN A 97 -32.79 1.57 9.48
N LEU A 98 -33.45 1.60 8.31
CA LEU A 98 -33.89 0.39 7.60
C LEU A 98 -32.71 -0.52 7.21
N ILE A 99 -31.58 0.06 6.80
CA ILE A 99 -30.32 -0.68 6.57
C ILE A 99 -29.79 -1.28 7.89
N GLN A 100 -29.84 -0.54 9.00
CA GLN A 100 -29.43 -1.06 10.31
C GLN A 100 -30.32 -2.23 10.76
N THR A 101 -31.65 -2.15 10.60
CA THR A 101 -32.57 -3.26 10.90
C THR A 101 -32.25 -4.50 10.07
N LYS A 102 -32.03 -4.35 8.75
CA LYS A 102 -31.58 -5.45 7.86
C LYS A 102 -30.21 -6.03 8.28
N MET A 103 -29.31 -5.19 8.82
CA MET A 103 -28.01 -5.61 9.37
C MET A 103 -28.08 -6.26 10.77
N VAL A 104 -29.20 -6.15 11.47
CA VAL A 104 -29.49 -6.82 12.75
C VAL A 104 -30.25 -8.13 12.51
N ALA A 105 -31.14 -8.18 11.52
CA ALA A 105 -31.94 -9.35 11.14
C ALA A 105 -31.15 -10.50 10.45
N GLY A 106 -29.88 -10.71 10.82
CA GLY A 106 -29.06 -11.88 10.44
C GLY A 106 -28.57 -11.95 8.99
N GLN A 107 -29.26 -11.33 8.02
CA GLN A 107 -28.94 -11.46 6.58
C GLN A 107 -27.56 -10.89 6.18
N CYS A 108 -26.93 -10.07 7.02
CA CYS A 108 -25.64 -9.43 6.73
C CYS A 108 -24.44 -10.38 6.98
N LEU A 109 -24.31 -11.41 6.14
CA LEU A 109 -23.25 -12.45 6.17
C LEU A 109 -21.80 -11.92 6.05
N GLN A 110 -21.60 -10.64 5.72
CA GLN A 110 -20.29 -9.99 5.70
C GLN A 110 -20.30 -8.66 6.47
N ARG A 111 -20.02 -8.71 7.78
CA ARG A 111 -19.73 -7.49 8.55
C ARG A 111 -18.35 -6.90 8.21
N ARG A 112 -18.35 -6.06 7.17
CA ARG A 112 -17.49 -4.88 7.00
C ARG A 112 -15.98 -5.10 7.23
N GLY A 113 -15.27 -5.66 6.23
CA GLY A 113 -13.81 -5.55 6.22
C GLY A 113 -13.00 -6.46 5.30
N GLY A 114 -13.61 -7.30 4.46
CA GLY A 114 -12.90 -8.17 3.50
C GLY A 114 -12.07 -9.30 4.11
N ARG A 115 -11.91 -9.33 5.45
CA ARG A 115 -11.30 -10.45 6.16
C ARG A 115 -12.33 -11.58 6.31
N ALA A 116 -11.90 -12.82 6.09
CA ALA A 116 -12.77 -13.98 6.11
C ALA A 116 -13.44 -14.23 7.48
N ARG A 117 -14.50 -15.05 7.47
CA ARG A 117 -15.18 -15.60 8.65
C ARG A 117 -14.16 -16.35 9.53
N GLY A 118 -13.57 -15.63 10.47
CA GLY A 118 -12.42 -16.05 11.29
C GLY A 118 -11.62 -14.86 11.84
N ALA A 119 -11.70 -13.69 11.18
CA ALA A 119 -10.98 -12.48 11.58
C ALA A 119 -11.78 -11.52 12.48
N GLU A 120 -12.85 -11.99 13.13
CA GLU A 120 -13.50 -11.22 14.20
C GLU A 120 -12.50 -10.93 15.32
N GLY A 121 -12.50 -9.70 15.83
CA GLY A 121 -11.78 -9.37 17.06
C GLY A 121 -12.41 -10.08 18.25
N PHE A 122 -11.57 -10.49 19.20
CA PHE A 122 -12.03 -11.02 20.49
C PHE A 122 -12.82 -9.92 21.23
N SER A 123 -14.06 -10.22 21.60
CA SER A 123 -14.88 -9.37 22.47
C SER A 123 -14.34 -9.38 23.91
N ALA A 124 -14.81 -8.47 24.77
CA ALA A 124 -14.48 -8.50 26.20
C ALA A 124 -14.98 -9.79 26.89
N ALA A 125 -16.15 -10.31 26.49
CA ALA A 125 -16.68 -11.58 26.99
C ALA A 125 -15.85 -12.78 26.49
N ASP A 126 -15.40 -12.75 25.22
CA ASP A 126 -14.48 -13.76 24.68
C ASP A 126 -13.17 -13.75 25.50
N ALA A 127 -12.64 -12.55 25.79
CA ALA A 127 -11.41 -12.36 26.54
C ALA A 127 -11.51 -12.93 27.97
N GLN A 128 -12.59 -12.61 28.70
CA GLN A 128 -12.85 -13.14 30.04
C GLN A 128 -12.99 -14.66 30.03
N CYS A 129 -13.70 -15.24 29.06
CA CYS A 129 -13.83 -16.69 28.91
C CYS A 129 -12.48 -17.36 28.64
N ILE A 130 -11.72 -16.84 27.67
CA ILE A 130 -10.39 -17.34 27.31
C ILE A 130 -9.46 -17.30 28.53
N LEU A 131 -9.46 -16.21 29.30
CA LEU A 131 -8.64 -16.09 30.51
C LEU A 131 -9.07 -17.08 31.60
N LYS A 132 -10.38 -17.32 31.80
CA LYS A 132 -10.89 -18.35 32.72
C LYS A 132 -10.40 -19.76 32.35
N ILE A 133 -10.41 -20.10 31.06
CA ILE A 133 -10.00 -21.42 30.56
C ILE A 133 -8.47 -21.59 30.60
N ILE A 134 -7.70 -20.56 30.20
CA ILE A 134 -6.24 -20.57 30.34
C ILE A 134 -5.85 -20.70 31.81
N ARG A 135 -6.56 -20.05 32.75
CA ARG A 135 -6.31 -20.19 34.20
C ARG A 135 -6.62 -21.59 34.73
N LYS A 136 -7.71 -22.21 34.26
CA LYS A 136 -8.10 -23.59 34.62
C LYS A 136 -7.05 -24.63 34.18
N LEU A 137 -6.44 -24.45 33.01
CA LEU A 137 -5.54 -25.45 32.41
C LEU A 137 -4.04 -25.15 32.61
N LEU A 138 -3.68 -23.87 32.80
CA LEU A 138 -2.32 -23.33 32.85
C LEU A 138 -1.43 -23.89 31.71
N PRO A 139 -1.76 -23.62 30.44
CA PRO A 139 -1.18 -24.34 29.30
C PRO A 139 0.29 -23.95 29.03
N VAL A 140 1.19 -24.92 29.16
CA VAL A 140 2.63 -24.76 28.91
C VAL A 140 2.95 -25.15 27.47
N SER A 141 2.67 -26.41 27.14
CA SER A 141 2.95 -27.10 25.88
C SER A 141 1.99 -26.71 24.75
N LYS A 142 2.37 -26.96 23.50
CA LYS A 142 1.49 -26.75 22.33
C LYS A 142 0.16 -27.53 22.45
N HIS A 143 0.19 -28.73 23.05
CA HIS A 143 -1.00 -29.57 23.21
C HIS A 143 -2.00 -28.97 24.21
N GLU A 144 -1.54 -28.44 25.35
CA GLU A 144 -2.44 -27.80 26.32
C GLU A 144 -3.07 -26.52 25.76
N TRP A 145 -2.35 -25.79 24.90
CA TRP A 145 -2.92 -24.62 24.19
C TRP A 145 -4.00 -25.01 23.17
N ASN A 146 -3.90 -26.20 22.55
CA ASN A 146 -4.99 -26.74 21.73
C ASN A 146 -6.17 -27.17 22.62
N HIS A 147 -5.93 -27.86 23.72
CA HIS A 147 -6.99 -28.28 24.65
C HIS A 147 -7.77 -27.07 25.21
N ALA A 148 -7.09 -25.97 25.54
CA ALA A 148 -7.72 -24.70 25.91
C ALA A 148 -8.57 -24.08 24.80
N ALA A 149 -8.24 -24.35 23.53
CA ALA A 149 -9.02 -23.93 22.38
C ALA A 149 -10.25 -24.81 22.14
N ASP A 150 -10.13 -26.12 22.40
CA ASP A 150 -11.24 -27.08 22.34
C ASP A 150 -12.27 -26.82 23.45
N GLU A 151 -11.82 -26.55 24.69
CA GLU A 151 -12.69 -26.09 25.78
C GLU A 151 -13.35 -24.74 25.44
N TYR A 152 -12.61 -23.75 24.94
CA TYR A 152 -13.19 -22.46 24.52
C TYR A 152 -14.25 -22.63 23.42
N CYS A 153 -13.99 -23.54 22.46
CA CYS A 153 -14.91 -23.82 21.36
C CYS A 153 -16.23 -24.43 21.90
N ARG A 154 -16.10 -25.42 22.78
CA ARG A 154 -17.21 -26.20 23.37
C ARG A 154 -18.03 -25.39 24.37
N ASP A 155 -17.38 -24.80 25.37
CA ASP A 155 -18.03 -24.26 26.57
C ASP A 155 -18.55 -22.83 26.36
N TYR A 156 -18.10 -22.13 25.31
CA TYR A 156 -18.47 -20.74 25.05
C TYR A 156 -18.73 -20.43 23.58
N ALA A 157 -17.85 -20.81 22.65
CA ALA A 157 -17.97 -20.35 21.27
C ALA A 157 -19.23 -20.90 20.58
N VAL A 158 -19.47 -22.21 20.64
CA VAL A 158 -20.66 -22.85 20.07
C VAL A 158 -21.96 -22.34 20.73
N PRO A 159 -22.12 -22.34 22.08
CA PRO A 159 -23.31 -21.80 22.74
C PRO A 159 -23.63 -20.33 22.40
N ASN A 160 -22.61 -19.49 22.20
CA ASN A 160 -22.78 -18.06 21.91
C ASN A 160 -22.69 -17.74 20.40
N ASN A 161 -22.75 -18.76 19.53
CA ASN A 161 -22.62 -18.64 18.07
C ASN A 161 -21.41 -17.81 17.61
N ARG A 162 -20.31 -17.88 18.38
CA ARG A 162 -19.01 -17.26 18.09
C ARG A 162 -18.16 -18.22 17.26
N LEU A 163 -17.17 -17.68 16.56
CA LEU A 163 -16.23 -18.49 15.80
C LEU A 163 -15.23 -19.20 16.72
N GLY A 164 -15.15 -20.52 16.58
CA GLY A 164 -14.10 -21.36 17.17
C GLY A 164 -12.70 -20.88 16.78
N ARG A 165 -11.71 -21.20 17.63
CA ARG A 165 -10.33 -20.72 17.52
C ARG A 165 -9.36 -21.88 17.68
N ASP A 166 -8.17 -21.74 17.13
CA ASP A 166 -7.06 -22.67 17.32
C ASP A 166 -6.18 -22.24 18.51
N GLY A 167 -5.41 -23.18 19.06
CA GLY A 167 -4.52 -22.94 20.19
C GLY A 167 -3.42 -21.90 19.92
N LEU A 168 -2.99 -21.71 18.67
CA LEU A 168 -2.01 -20.67 18.32
C LEU A 168 -2.65 -19.28 18.29
N SER A 169 -3.90 -19.15 17.84
CA SER A 169 -4.67 -17.89 17.97
C SER A 169 -4.86 -17.50 19.44
N LEU A 170 -5.23 -18.44 20.32
CA LEU A 170 -5.34 -18.16 21.75
C LEU A 170 -3.98 -17.80 22.37
N LYS A 171 -2.91 -18.56 22.08
CA LYS A 171 -1.55 -18.27 22.56
C LYS A 171 -1.02 -16.93 22.08
N ARG A 172 -1.31 -16.54 20.82
CA ARG A 172 -0.98 -15.22 20.27
C ARG A 172 -1.77 -14.11 20.96
N LYS A 173 -3.08 -14.29 21.17
CA LYS A 173 -3.93 -13.29 21.84
C LYS A 173 -3.52 -13.08 23.30
N PHE A 174 -3.25 -14.16 24.03
CA PHE A 174 -2.77 -14.10 25.41
C PHE A 174 -1.42 -13.36 25.51
N ARG A 175 -0.45 -13.74 24.66
CA ARG A 175 0.82 -13.00 24.54
C ARG A 175 0.67 -11.56 24.06
N ASN A 176 -0.43 -11.19 23.40
CA ASN A 176 -0.69 -9.81 23.04
C ASN A 176 -1.18 -9.00 24.25
N TRP A 177 -2.00 -9.56 25.15
CA TRP A 177 -2.35 -8.88 26.41
C TRP A 177 -1.08 -8.61 27.23
N LEU A 178 -0.21 -9.61 27.39
CA LEU A 178 1.10 -9.48 28.06
C LEU A 178 2.10 -8.53 27.36
N LYS A 179 1.80 -8.07 26.14
CA LYS A 179 2.59 -7.09 25.38
C LYS A 179 1.92 -5.72 25.26
N THR A 180 0.68 -5.58 25.72
CA THR A 180 -0.05 -4.30 25.65
C THR A 180 0.20 -3.54 26.95
N ASP A 181 1.41 -3.01 27.04
CA ASP A 181 1.92 -2.19 28.13
C ASP A 181 2.36 -0.84 27.52
N VAL A 182 2.54 0.21 28.34
CA VAL A 182 2.82 1.64 28.00
C VAL A 182 1.61 2.58 27.82
N ASP A 183 0.49 2.18 27.20
CA ASP A 183 -0.67 3.09 27.07
C ASP A 183 -1.53 3.10 28.35
N ASP A 184 -1.74 4.31 28.91
CA ASP A 184 -2.18 4.62 30.29
C ASP A 184 -3.62 4.20 30.70
N THR A 185 -4.23 3.27 29.96
CA THR A 185 -5.56 2.71 30.26
C THR A 185 -5.46 1.22 30.57
N VAL A 186 -5.14 0.91 31.83
CA VAL A 186 -4.99 -0.48 32.32
C VAL A 186 -6.29 -1.26 32.13
N ARG A 187 -6.35 -2.05 31.05
CA ARG A 187 -7.50 -2.89 30.72
C ARG A 187 -7.54 -4.07 31.68
N ALA A 188 -8.68 -4.33 32.31
CA ALA A 188 -8.83 -5.38 33.32
C ALA A 188 -8.40 -6.77 32.82
N GLU A 189 -8.55 -7.06 31.52
CA GLU A 189 -8.10 -8.31 30.92
C GLU A 189 -6.57 -8.48 30.95
N VAL A 190 -5.78 -7.39 30.96
CA VAL A 190 -4.31 -7.42 31.04
C VAL A 190 -3.86 -7.76 32.46
N SER A 191 -4.46 -7.14 33.49
CA SER A 191 -4.18 -7.46 34.90
C SER A 191 -4.48 -8.93 35.22
N VAL A 192 -5.58 -9.46 34.70
CA VAL A 192 -5.91 -10.89 34.81
C VAL A 192 -4.92 -11.76 34.02
N ALA A 193 -4.54 -11.35 32.80
CA ALA A 193 -3.54 -12.10 32.00
C ALA A 193 -2.18 -12.21 32.70
N LEU A 194 -1.71 -11.14 33.36
CA LEU A 194 -0.47 -11.12 34.13
C LEU A 194 -0.53 -12.09 35.32
N GLY A 195 -1.62 -12.10 36.09
CA GLY A 195 -1.83 -13.07 37.17
C GLY A 195 -1.83 -14.52 36.68
N VAL A 196 -2.50 -14.78 35.55
CA VAL A 196 -2.52 -16.12 34.92
C VAL A 196 -1.14 -16.53 34.37
N GLN A 197 -0.34 -15.58 33.87
CA GLN A 197 1.04 -15.86 33.42
C GLN A 197 1.92 -16.29 34.61
N ALA A 198 1.82 -15.61 35.76
CA ALA A 198 2.54 -16.00 36.98
C ALA A 198 2.15 -17.42 37.46
N GLU A 199 0.88 -17.81 37.34
CA GLU A 199 0.43 -19.18 37.63
C GLU A 199 0.99 -20.22 36.64
N ILE A 200 1.11 -19.88 35.35
CA ILE A 200 1.76 -20.73 34.33
C ILE A 200 3.26 -20.91 34.64
N ASP A 201 3.96 -19.85 35.03
CA ASP A 201 5.39 -19.92 35.36
C ASP A 201 5.64 -20.68 36.68
N ALA A 202 4.71 -20.57 37.65
CA ALA A 202 4.69 -21.40 38.85
C ALA A 202 4.42 -22.88 38.55
N LYS A 203 3.66 -23.20 37.49
CA LYS A 203 3.49 -24.59 37.00
C LYS A 203 4.75 -25.09 36.27
N MET A 204 5.34 -24.28 35.39
CA MET A 204 6.61 -24.59 34.72
C MET A 204 7.72 -24.95 35.72
N THR A 205 7.96 -24.08 36.71
CA THR A 205 9.02 -24.29 37.72
C THR A 205 8.76 -25.52 38.60
N LYS A 206 7.50 -25.91 38.83
CA LYS A 206 7.16 -27.19 39.47
C LYS A 206 7.52 -28.38 38.57
N VAL A 207 7.11 -28.38 37.31
CA VAL A 207 7.40 -29.46 36.34
C VAL A 207 8.92 -29.70 36.20
N THR A 208 9.71 -28.63 36.10
CA THR A 208 11.17 -28.75 36.04
C THR A 208 11.77 -29.37 37.31
N ARG A 209 11.20 -29.09 38.49
CA ARG A 209 11.65 -29.68 39.78
C ARG A 209 11.19 -31.13 39.97
N THR A 210 10.02 -31.50 39.45
CA THR A 210 9.48 -32.87 39.57
C THR A 210 10.01 -33.83 38.50
N THR A 211 10.96 -33.41 37.67
CA THR A 211 11.62 -34.24 36.66
C THR A 211 13.10 -34.44 37.04
N PRO A 212 13.41 -35.19 38.11
CA PRO A 212 14.79 -35.43 38.51
C PRO A 212 15.53 -36.26 37.46
N LEU A 213 16.76 -35.84 37.16
CA LEU A 213 17.67 -36.54 36.25
C LEU A 213 17.99 -37.94 36.82
N LYS A 214 17.37 -38.98 36.26
CA LYS A 214 17.50 -40.37 36.75
C LYS A 214 18.13 -41.32 35.72
N GLU A 215 19.13 -40.81 35.01
CA GLU A 215 20.06 -41.57 34.18
C GLU A 215 21.50 -41.12 34.50
N LEU A 216 22.49 -41.91 34.09
CA LEU A 216 23.92 -41.78 34.45
C LEU A 216 24.22 -41.96 35.95
N GLY A 217 23.77 -43.10 36.49
CA GLY A 217 24.30 -43.70 37.71
C GLY A 217 24.74 -45.14 37.46
N THR A 218 25.94 -45.33 36.91
CA THR A 218 26.54 -46.65 36.67
C THR A 218 28.01 -46.66 37.07
N GLU A 219 28.41 -47.68 37.81
CA GLU A 219 29.73 -47.83 38.45
C GLU A 219 30.80 -48.30 37.43
N LYS A 220 31.95 -47.61 37.28
CA LYS A 220 33.16 -47.65 38.13
C LYS A 220 34.07 -48.86 37.84
N LEU A 221 35.19 -48.62 37.15
CA LEU A 221 36.40 -49.45 37.28
C LEU A 221 37.65 -48.55 37.31
N VAL A 222 38.74 -49.08 37.86
CA VAL A 222 39.96 -48.33 38.24
C VAL A 222 41.06 -48.49 37.18
N GLY A 223 41.87 -47.44 36.96
CA GLY A 223 43.01 -47.47 36.04
C GLY A 223 43.97 -46.28 36.24
N THR A 224 44.80 -46.32 37.28
CA THR A 224 45.78 -45.26 37.60
C THR A 224 47.06 -45.41 36.77
N THR A 225 47.56 -44.35 36.14
CA THR A 225 48.98 -44.18 35.75
C THR A 225 49.31 -42.67 35.68
N THR A 226 50.58 -42.31 35.83
CA THR A 226 51.11 -40.94 36.02
C THR A 226 52.17 -40.60 34.96
N MET A 227 52.53 -39.31 34.84
CA MET A 227 53.52 -38.72 33.91
C MET A 227 52.99 -38.56 32.46
N GLY A 228 53.37 -37.51 31.72
CA GLY A 228 54.24 -36.36 32.05
C GLY A 228 54.20 -35.27 30.97
N ASP A 229 54.95 -34.18 31.17
CA ASP A 229 55.00 -33.03 30.24
C ASP A 229 55.61 -33.36 28.86
N GLY A 230 55.25 -32.55 27.85
CA GLY A 230 55.86 -32.62 26.51
C GLY A 230 55.21 -31.72 25.47
N ASP A 231 55.66 -30.46 25.36
CA ASP A 231 55.42 -29.63 24.18
C ASP A 231 56.14 -30.22 22.95
N MET A 232 55.45 -30.37 21.81
CA MET A 232 56.10 -30.23 20.51
C MET A 232 55.13 -29.78 19.41
N GLU A 233 55.66 -29.01 18.46
CA GLU A 233 54.95 -28.32 17.38
C GLU A 233 54.95 -29.09 16.03
N GLU A 234 54.05 -28.64 15.15
CA GLU A 234 54.09 -28.69 13.68
C GLU A 234 54.04 -30.01 12.86
N THR A 235 53.50 -29.83 11.64
CA THR A 235 53.76 -30.58 10.38
C THR A 235 53.14 -31.98 10.08
N ARG A 236 52.04 -31.93 9.32
CA ARG A 236 51.94 -32.37 7.88
C ARG A 236 51.99 -33.86 7.44
N THR A 237 50.84 -34.30 6.87
CA THR A 237 50.63 -35.10 5.61
C THR A 237 51.08 -36.57 5.50
N GLY A 238 50.32 -37.33 4.68
CA GLY A 238 50.48 -38.77 4.39
C GLY A 238 49.32 -39.57 5.01
N ASP A 239 48.35 -40.18 4.31
CA ASP A 239 48.29 -40.93 3.03
C ASP A 239 48.85 -42.37 3.10
N GLY A 240 48.18 -43.33 2.45
CA GLY A 240 48.64 -44.73 2.30
C GLY A 240 47.83 -45.88 2.95
N THR A 241 46.65 -46.19 2.40
CA THR A 241 46.11 -47.55 2.09
C THR A 241 46.20 -48.77 3.07
N ASP A 242 45.04 -49.41 3.25
CA ASP A 242 44.72 -50.86 3.26
C ASP A 242 45.44 -51.89 4.17
N ALA A 243 44.64 -52.63 4.96
CA ALA A 243 44.56 -54.11 4.90
C ALA A 243 43.38 -54.74 5.70
N VAL A 244 42.51 -55.48 4.99
CA VAL A 244 41.89 -56.80 5.31
C VAL A 244 41.54 -57.17 6.77
N VAL A 245 40.24 -57.41 7.06
CA VAL A 245 39.72 -58.63 7.73
C VAL A 245 38.30 -58.94 7.21
N ASP A 246 38.01 -60.21 6.90
CA ASP A 246 36.70 -60.70 6.42
C ASP A 246 35.68 -61.03 7.53
N ALA A 247 34.38 -61.01 7.19
CA ALA A 247 33.33 -61.83 7.83
C ALA A 247 32.07 -61.93 6.95
N GLU A 248 31.61 -63.15 6.67
CA GLU A 248 30.43 -63.44 5.83
C GLU A 248 29.12 -63.49 6.65
N ALA A 249 27.97 -63.22 5.99
CA ALA A 249 26.64 -63.64 6.45
C ALA A 249 25.63 -63.71 5.28
N GLU A 250 25.62 -64.83 4.56
CA GLU A 250 24.65 -65.14 3.50
C GLU A 250 23.23 -65.43 4.04
N ALA A 251 22.19 -64.94 3.35
CA ALA A 251 20.78 -65.27 3.59
C ALA A 251 19.85 -64.75 2.45
N GLY A 252 20.16 -65.06 1.18
CA GLY A 252 19.35 -64.61 0.04
C GLY A 252 17.90 -65.13 -0.01
N ARG A 253 17.03 -64.41 -0.73
CA ARG A 253 15.80 -65.00 -1.30
C ARG A 253 15.29 -64.26 -2.55
N GLU A 254 15.46 -64.88 -3.71
CA GLU A 254 14.86 -64.44 -4.97
C GLU A 254 13.38 -64.85 -5.07
N ALA A 255 12.59 -64.09 -5.82
CA ALA A 255 11.38 -64.55 -6.49
C ALA A 255 11.10 -63.65 -7.71
N SER A 256 11.33 -64.16 -8.91
CA SER A 256 11.21 -63.40 -10.16
C SER A 256 9.76 -63.17 -10.58
N SER A 257 9.50 -62.08 -11.31
CA SER A 257 8.61 -62.10 -12.48
C SER A 257 8.81 -60.86 -13.35
N THR A 258 9.44 -61.07 -14.52
CA THR A 258 9.53 -60.08 -15.60
C THR A 258 8.30 -60.19 -16.51
N THR A 259 7.72 -59.05 -16.88
CA THR A 259 7.01 -58.92 -18.16
C THR A 259 7.44 -57.61 -18.81
N SER A 260 7.84 -57.68 -20.08
CA SER A 260 8.19 -56.53 -20.91
C SER A 260 7.06 -56.24 -21.89
N SER A 261 6.82 -54.98 -22.19
CA SER A 261 6.17 -54.54 -23.44
C SER A 261 6.61 -53.12 -23.75
N GLU A 262 6.74 -52.81 -25.04
CA GLU A 262 7.44 -51.62 -25.54
C GLU A 262 6.55 -50.37 -25.65
N GLY A 263 7.20 -49.20 -25.59
CA GLY A 263 6.96 -48.08 -26.51
C GLY A 263 5.72 -47.20 -26.31
N GLY A 264 5.92 -45.88 -26.32
CA GLY A 264 4.82 -44.91 -26.37
C GLY A 264 5.28 -43.48 -26.12
N ASP A 265 5.16 -42.62 -27.13
CA ASP A 265 5.72 -41.26 -27.11
C ASP A 265 4.91 -40.28 -26.23
N ARG A 266 5.57 -39.16 -25.93
CA ARG A 266 5.12 -37.95 -25.24
C ARG A 266 3.67 -37.55 -25.54
N THR A 267 2.90 -37.21 -24.49
CA THR A 267 2.61 -35.80 -24.14
C THR A 267 1.82 -35.67 -22.83
N SER A 268 2.17 -34.69 -21.99
CA SER A 268 1.52 -34.45 -20.71
C SER A 268 0.39 -33.41 -20.81
N ALA A 269 -0.87 -33.87 -20.74
CA ALA A 269 -2.07 -33.02 -20.83
C ALA A 269 -2.86 -32.96 -19.50
N THR A 270 -2.20 -32.60 -18.39
CA THR A 270 -2.89 -32.31 -17.11
C THR A 270 -3.37 -30.86 -17.08
N ASP A 271 -4.63 -30.67 -17.47
CA ASP A 271 -5.26 -29.37 -17.79
C ASP A 271 -5.51 -28.48 -16.55
N SER A 272 -4.41 -27.93 -16.01
CA SER A 272 -4.43 -26.97 -14.92
C SER A 272 -4.96 -25.62 -15.39
N ARG A 273 -6.29 -25.45 -15.31
CA ARG A 273 -7.04 -24.22 -15.65
C ARG A 273 -6.54 -22.98 -14.90
N ARG A 274 -5.43 -22.39 -15.35
CA ARG A 274 -4.92 -21.11 -14.85
C ARG A 274 -5.92 -20.01 -15.21
N GLY A 275 -6.41 -19.30 -14.19
CA GLY A 275 -7.30 -18.15 -14.37
C GLY A 275 -6.72 -17.16 -15.38
N GLY A 276 -7.54 -16.78 -16.36
CA GLY A 276 -7.11 -16.01 -17.52
C GLY A 276 -6.49 -14.67 -17.13
N ARG A 277 -5.17 -14.56 -17.26
CA ARG A 277 -4.50 -13.26 -17.26
C ARG A 277 -4.75 -12.59 -18.62
N VAL A 278 -5.06 -11.30 -18.62
CA VAL A 278 -5.37 -10.53 -19.84
C VAL A 278 -4.24 -10.66 -20.87
N VAL A 279 -4.57 -10.76 -22.16
CA VAL A 279 -3.58 -10.81 -23.26
C VAL A 279 -2.62 -9.62 -23.15
N GLY A 280 -1.32 -9.87 -23.19
CA GLY A 280 -0.28 -8.86 -22.94
C GLY A 280 0.17 -8.70 -21.47
N SER A 281 -0.28 -9.57 -20.56
CA SER A 281 0.15 -9.65 -19.16
C SER A 281 1.44 -10.47 -18.92
N GLU A 282 2.07 -10.99 -19.96
CA GLU A 282 3.43 -11.52 -19.90
C GLU A 282 4.37 -10.43 -19.39
N GLY A 283 5.23 -10.76 -18.41
CA GLY A 283 6.24 -9.83 -17.93
C GLY A 283 7.20 -9.44 -19.06
N TYR A 284 7.71 -8.20 -19.03
CA TYR A 284 8.81 -7.81 -19.91
C TYR A 284 10.06 -8.61 -19.53
N SER A 285 10.49 -9.50 -20.42
CA SER A 285 11.74 -10.25 -20.26
C SER A 285 12.96 -9.31 -20.37
N VAL A 286 14.14 -9.78 -19.96
CA VAL A 286 15.36 -8.95 -19.97
C VAL A 286 15.66 -8.39 -21.37
N SER A 287 15.43 -9.18 -22.43
CA SER A 287 15.55 -8.70 -23.81
C SER A 287 14.49 -7.66 -24.19
N ASP A 288 13.22 -7.84 -23.77
CA ASP A 288 12.17 -6.85 -24.00
C ASP A 288 12.47 -5.51 -23.28
N ARG A 289 13.09 -5.55 -22.10
CA ARG A 289 13.50 -4.34 -21.36
C ARG A 289 14.63 -3.60 -22.06
N ARG A 290 15.68 -4.29 -22.49
CA ARG A 290 16.79 -3.68 -23.23
C ARG A 290 16.37 -3.12 -24.58
N ALA A 291 15.55 -3.85 -25.34
CA ALA A 291 14.97 -3.37 -26.59
C ALA A 291 14.10 -2.11 -26.35
N LEU A 292 13.24 -2.13 -25.33
CA LEU A 292 12.46 -0.96 -24.93
C LEU A 292 13.36 0.25 -24.59
N LEU A 293 14.40 0.07 -23.78
CA LEU A 293 15.31 1.17 -23.41
C LEU A 293 16.04 1.73 -24.63
N SER A 294 16.54 0.87 -25.51
CA SER A 294 17.15 1.25 -26.79
C SER A 294 16.21 2.12 -27.64
N PHE A 295 14.94 1.73 -27.82
CA PHE A 295 13.99 2.52 -28.62
C PHE A 295 13.50 3.80 -27.93
N VAL A 296 13.38 3.83 -26.60
CA VAL A 296 13.08 5.08 -25.87
C VAL A 296 14.25 6.07 -25.99
N ARG A 297 15.49 5.57 -26.04
CA ARG A 297 16.71 6.35 -26.27
C ARG A 297 16.85 6.82 -27.72
N GLU A 298 16.44 6.01 -28.70
CA GLU A 298 16.40 6.36 -30.12
C GLU A 298 15.45 7.53 -30.41
N VAL A 299 14.32 7.61 -29.70
CA VAL A 299 13.26 8.62 -29.95
C VAL A 299 13.32 9.83 -29.00
N LEU A 300 13.67 9.60 -27.72
CA LEU A 300 13.54 10.56 -26.60
C LEU A 300 12.13 11.20 -26.55
N PRO A 301 11.07 10.43 -26.22
CA PRO A 301 9.66 10.77 -26.46
C PRO A 301 9.09 11.82 -25.48
N LEU A 302 8.99 13.06 -25.96
CA LEU A 302 8.45 14.21 -25.21
C LEU A 302 6.90 14.23 -25.11
N ASP A 303 6.19 13.73 -26.11
CA ASP A 303 4.73 13.87 -26.27
C ASP A 303 4.06 12.52 -26.62
N ALA A 304 2.77 12.51 -26.97
CA ALA A 304 2.08 11.28 -27.36
C ALA A 304 2.69 10.62 -28.61
N THR A 305 3.05 11.42 -29.62
CA THR A 305 3.56 10.91 -30.91
C THR A 305 4.90 10.20 -30.77
N GLY A 306 5.81 10.71 -29.93
CA GLY A 306 7.05 10.02 -29.59
C GLY A 306 6.82 8.66 -28.92
N TRP A 307 5.82 8.54 -28.03
CA TRP A 307 5.50 7.25 -27.39
C TRP A 307 4.86 6.23 -28.37
N GLU A 308 4.22 6.70 -29.44
CA GLU A 308 3.73 5.86 -30.54
C GLU A 308 4.89 5.41 -31.45
N GLN A 309 5.85 6.28 -31.75
CA GLN A 309 7.08 5.92 -32.48
C GLN A 309 7.89 4.84 -31.73
N VAL A 310 8.10 4.98 -30.42
CA VAL A 310 8.75 3.95 -29.58
C VAL A 310 8.01 2.62 -29.66
N LEU A 311 6.67 2.63 -29.62
CA LEU A 311 5.88 1.41 -29.76
C LEU A 311 6.02 0.78 -31.15
N GLN A 312 6.06 1.59 -32.21
CA GLN A 312 6.20 1.09 -33.57
C GLN A 312 7.58 0.47 -33.79
N LEU A 313 8.65 1.10 -33.32
CA LEU A 313 10.01 0.52 -33.30
C LEU A 313 10.05 -0.79 -32.52
N TYR A 314 9.45 -0.83 -31.32
CA TYR A 314 9.36 -2.05 -30.52
C TYR A 314 8.60 -3.17 -31.24
N ARG A 315 7.54 -2.84 -32.00
CA ARG A 315 6.78 -3.82 -32.79
C ARG A 315 7.59 -4.38 -33.96
N THR A 316 8.19 -3.51 -34.78
CA THR A 316 8.87 -3.91 -36.03
C THR A 316 10.26 -4.50 -35.79
N LYS A 317 11.10 -3.84 -34.97
CA LYS A 317 12.50 -4.25 -34.73
C LYS A 317 12.63 -5.41 -33.74
N HIS A 318 11.67 -5.61 -32.83
CA HIS A 318 11.82 -6.58 -31.72
C HIS A 318 10.65 -7.57 -31.58
N ALA A 319 9.41 -7.11 -31.41
CA ALA A 319 8.30 -7.98 -31.03
C ALA A 319 7.91 -8.97 -32.13
N GLY A 320 7.83 -8.51 -33.40
CA GLY A 320 7.59 -9.36 -34.55
C GLY A 320 8.65 -10.46 -34.72
N PRO A 321 9.94 -10.11 -34.89
CA PRO A 321 11.03 -11.08 -35.04
C PRO A 321 11.15 -12.11 -33.90
N ASN A 322 10.75 -11.76 -32.68
CA ASN A 322 10.80 -12.64 -31.51
C ASN A 322 9.44 -13.30 -31.17
N ASN A 323 8.45 -13.25 -32.07
CA ASN A 323 7.09 -13.80 -31.86
C ASN A 323 6.44 -13.39 -30.51
N ARG A 324 6.67 -12.15 -30.06
CA ARG A 324 6.17 -11.64 -28.77
C ARG A 324 4.75 -11.09 -28.90
N ALA A 325 3.94 -11.28 -27.85
CA ALA A 325 2.61 -10.69 -27.75
C ALA A 325 2.63 -9.16 -27.93
N ALA A 326 1.81 -8.66 -28.87
CA ALA A 326 1.74 -7.25 -29.22
C ALA A 326 1.39 -6.37 -28.02
N ARG A 327 2.18 -5.32 -27.78
CA ARG A 327 1.97 -4.36 -26.69
C ARG A 327 1.24 -3.11 -27.19
N ASN A 328 0.78 -2.28 -26.24
CA ASN A 328 0.16 -0.98 -26.46
C ASN A 328 0.99 0.15 -25.83
N VAL A 329 0.69 1.40 -26.22
CA VAL A 329 1.46 2.60 -25.82
C VAL A 329 1.49 2.73 -24.30
N THR A 330 0.35 2.51 -23.66
CA THR A 330 0.20 2.58 -22.19
C THR A 330 1.08 1.57 -21.48
N GLY A 331 1.17 0.31 -21.94
CA GLY A 331 2.03 -0.73 -21.36
C GLY A 331 3.52 -0.42 -21.50
N VAL A 332 3.95 0.02 -22.69
CA VAL A 332 5.31 0.49 -22.98
C VAL A 332 5.72 1.66 -22.06
N LYS A 333 4.89 2.71 -22.01
CA LYS A 333 5.11 3.90 -21.18
C LYS A 333 5.09 3.60 -19.68
N SER A 334 4.22 2.68 -19.27
CA SER A 334 4.12 2.25 -17.86
C SER A 334 5.33 1.41 -17.44
N LYS A 335 5.85 0.54 -18.32
CA LYS A 335 7.05 -0.25 -18.01
C LYS A 335 8.30 0.62 -17.93
N PHE A 336 8.49 1.57 -18.84
CA PHE A 336 9.59 2.53 -18.75
C PHE A 336 9.52 3.32 -17.44
N ARG A 337 8.36 3.89 -17.10
CA ARG A 337 8.13 4.58 -15.82
C ARG A 337 8.40 3.67 -14.61
N GLN A 338 8.06 2.39 -14.68
CA GLN A 338 8.35 1.42 -13.60
C GLN A 338 9.86 1.22 -13.40
N LEU A 339 10.66 1.25 -14.46
CA LEU A 339 12.12 1.14 -14.37
C LEU A 339 12.75 2.43 -13.79
N VAL A 340 12.34 3.59 -14.30
CA VAL A 340 12.79 4.91 -13.78
C VAL A 340 12.49 5.05 -12.29
N ASN A 341 11.24 4.78 -11.90
CA ASN A 341 10.75 4.92 -10.52
C ASN A 341 11.04 3.71 -9.63
N TRP A 342 11.79 2.71 -10.11
CA TRP A 342 12.12 1.53 -9.31
C TRP A 342 12.90 1.96 -8.06
N ARG A 343 12.40 1.63 -6.88
CA ARG A 343 13.13 1.80 -5.61
C ARG A 343 13.73 0.46 -5.20
N HIS A 344 14.95 0.48 -4.71
CA HIS A 344 15.60 -0.72 -4.19
C HIS A 344 15.11 -0.93 -2.75
N GLU A 345 14.20 -1.88 -2.55
CA GLU A 345 13.74 -2.29 -1.22
C GLU A 345 14.70 -3.30 -0.57
N THR A 346 15.57 -3.94 -1.36
CA THR A 346 16.62 -4.88 -0.88
C THR A 346 17.95 -4.67 -1.59
N ASP A 347 19.03 -4.76 -0.82
CA ASP A 347 20.44 -4.57 -1.24
C ASP A 347 21.01 -5.82 -1.98
N VAL A 348 20.35 -6.24 -3.06
CA VAL A 348 20.78 -7.37 -3.89
C VAL A 348 21.16 -6.86 -5.29
N TRP A 349 22.45 -6.75 -5.51
CA TRP A 349 23.08 -6.17 -6.69
C TRP A 349 23.03 -7.12 -7.90
N THR A 350 21.83 -7.33 -8.47
CA THR A 350 21.64 -8.18 -9.65
C THR A 350 21.85 -7.40 -10.97
N LYS A 351 21.97 -8.15 -12.08
CA LYS A 351 22.07 -7.60 -13.45
C LYS A 351 20.87 -6.70 -13.84
N GLU A 352 19.76 -6.73 -13.11
CA GLU A 352 18.61 -5.84 -13.34
C GLU A 352 18.89 -4.38 -12.96
N HIS A 353 19.92 -4.12 -12.15
CA HIS A 353 20.38 -2.77 -11.81
C HIS A 353 20.87 -1.99 -13.05
N GLY A 354 21.36 -2.67 -14.09
CA GLY A 354 21.77 -2.05 -15.36
C GLY A 354 20.60 -1.41 -16.09
N ASP A 355 19.53 -2.20 -16.33
CA ASP A 355 18.29 -1.73 -16.98
C ASP A 355 17.67 -0.51 -16.23
N ILE A 356 17.79 -0.46 -14.90
CA ILE A 356 17.28 0.62 -14.05
C ILE A 356 18.13 1.89 -14.17
N LEU A 357 19.47 1.77 -14.16
CA LEU A 357 20.36 2.92 -14.36
C LEU A 357 20.20 3.53 -15.75
N GLU A 358 20.14 2.70 -16.80
CA GLU A 358 19.91 3.18 -18.16
C GLU A 358 18.55 3.88 -18.30
N ALA A 359 17.48 3.32 -17.71
CA ALA A 359 16.17 3.99 -17.69
C ALA A 359 16.22 5.41 -17.09
N ARG A 360 16.94 5.59 -15.97
CA ARG A 360 17.10 6.89 -15.31
C ARG A 360 17.97 7.86 -16.14
N ALA A 361 19.03 7.37 -16.78
CA ALA A 361 19.86 8.18 -17.68
C ALA A 361 19.05 8.67 -18.90
N ILE A 362 18.26 7.80 -19.52
CA ILE A 362 17.38 8.16 -20.64
C ILE A 362 16.30 9.17 -20.19
N GLN A 363 15.75 9.02 -18.97
CA GLN A 363 14.81 10.01 -18.43
C GLN A 363 15.46 11.40 -18.26
N GLN A 364 16.70 11.46 -17.75
CA GLN A 364 17.47 12.72 -17.65
C GLN A 364 17.72 13.34 -19.04
N GLU A 365 17.99 12.53 -20.06
CA GLU A 365 18.19 12.98 -21.44
C GLU A 365 16.89 13.56 -22.06
N ILE A 366 15.74 12.91 -21.81
CA ILE A 366 14.41 13.42 -22.17
C ILE A 366 14.11 14.75 -21.48
N ASP A 367 14.38 14.86 -20.18
CA ASP A 367 14.13 16.08 -19.39
C ASP A 367 15.06 17.24 -19.80
N LEU A 368 16.32 16.94 -20.13
CA LEU A 368 17.26 17.92 -20.67
C LEU A 368 16.78 18.44 -22.04
N ARG A 369 16.36 17.55 -22.95
CA ARG A 369 15.76 17.93 -24.26
C ARG A 369 14.48 18.76 -24.08
N SER A 370 13.65 18.40 -23.09
CA SER A 370 12.44 19.13 -22.67
C SER A 370 12.74 20.53 -22.08
N SER A 371 13.93 20.75 -21.51
CA SER A 371 14.38 22.05 -21.04
C SER A 371 14.87 22.95 -22.19
N LEU A 372 15.68 22.41 -23.10
CA LEU A 372 16.26 23.16 -24.23
C LEU A 372 15.18 23.62 -25.21
N GLY A 373 14.24 22.75 -25.58
CA GLY A 373 13.16 23.06 -26.53
C GLY A 373 12.21 24.17 -26.08
N LYS A 374 12.23 24.57 -24.80
CA LYS A 374 11.45 25.71 -24.28
C LYS A 374 12.16 27.05 -24.44
N ARG A 375 13.49 27.08 -24.59
CA ARG A 375 14.27 28.33 -24.56
C ARG A 375 14.35 29.02 -25.93
N GLN A 376 14.41 28.26 -27.03
CA GLN A 376 14.55 28.82 -28.39
C GLN A 376 13.32 29.57 -28.92
N ARG A 377 12.14 29.48 -28.29
CA ARG A 377 10.89 30.08 -28.82
C ARG A 377 10.61 31.51 -28.32
N SER A 378 11.53 32.13 -27.59
CA SER A 378 11.35 33.46 -26.99
C SER A 378 12.27 34.55 -27.56
N GLU A 379 13.34 34.18 -28.27
CA GLU A 379 14.33 35.12 -28.84
C GLU A 379 14.18 35.14 -30.38
N GLY A 380 13.04 35.68 -30.83
CA GLY A 380 12.62 35.65 -32.24
C GLY A 380 12.03 36.98 -32.73
N ALA A 381 12.63 38.11 -32.31
CA ALA A 381 12.19 39.45 -32.70
C ALA A 381 13.37 40.37 -33.01
N SER A 382 13.26 41.12 -34.11
CA SER A 382 14.13 42.25 -34.49
C SER A 382 15.62 41.97 -34.71
N SER A 383 15.95 41.42 -35.88
CA SER A 383 17.14 41.81 -36.66
C SER A 383 16.89 41.56 -38.15
N VAL A 384 16.69 42.63 -38.93
CA VAL A 384 16.50 42.55 -40.39
C VAL A 384 17.69 43.23 -41.08
N PRO A 385 18.56 42.49 -41.79
CA PRO A 385 19.49 43.06 -42.74
C PRO A 385 18.75 43.28 -44.07
N SER A 386 18.52 44.55 -44.43
CA SER A 386 17.91 44.89 -45.71
C SER A 386 18.93 44.83 -46.84
N SER A 387 18.65 44.01 -47.87
CA SER A 387 19.31 44.08 -49.17
C SER A 387 18.28 43.84 -50.27
N ARG A 388 18.47 44.50 -51.42
CA ARG A 388 17.39 44.79 -52.38
C ARG A 388 17.91 44.67 -53.82
N THR A 389 17.24 43.85 -54.63
CA THR A 389 17.38 43.83 -56.10
C THR A 389 16.06 43.38 -56.73
N PRO A 390 15.75 43.74 -57.99
CA PRO A 390 14.40 43.57 -58.56
C PRO A 390 14.25 42.34 -59.47
N GLU A 391 13.08 41.72 -59.45
CA GLU A 391 12.64 40.74 -60.47
C GLU A 391 11.68 41.35 -61.50
N LYS A 392 11.47 40.64 -62.61
CA LYS A 392 10.72 41.08 -63.80
C LYS A 392 10.11 39.87 -64.52
N ASN A 393 8.89 40.05 -65.07
CA ASN A 393 8.05 39.06 -65.79
C ASN A 393 7.44 37.99 -64.82
N VAL A 394 6.15 37.57 -64.84
CA VAL A 394 5.14 37.32 -65.91
C VAL A 394 5.54 36.11 -66.77
N PRO A 395 4.68 35.09 -67.05
CA PRO A 395 3.22 34.93 -66.85
C PRO A 395 2.91 33.92 -65.68
N GLU A 396 1.94 32.96 -65.61
CA GLU A 396 0.88 32.43 -66.52
C GLU A 396 -0.23 31.61 -65.78
N ASP A 397 -1.52 31.91 -66.05
CA ASP A 397 -2.77 31.09 -66.19
C ASP A 397 -3.23 29.90 -65.30
N GLY A 398 -4.56 29.64 -65.36
CA GLY A 398 -5.35 28.57 -64.70
C GLY A 398 -6.11 29.07 -63.45
N GLU A 399 -7.43 29.33 -63.44
CA GLU A 399 -8.59 28.41 -63.47
C GLU A 399 -8.62 27.40 -62.29
N GLU A 400 -9.73 27.16 -61.57
CA GLU A 400 -11.17 27.36 -61.84
C GLU A 400 -11.95 28.06 -60.68
N ASN A 401 -13.25 28.30 -60.92
CA ASN A 401 -14.28 28.89 -60.04
C ASN A 401 -15.64 28.25 -60.49
N PRO A 402 -16.81 28.39 -59.81
CA PRO A 402 -17.13 28.78 -58.44
C PRO A 402 -18.04 27.73 -57.73
N VAL A 403 -18.64 28.08 -56.59
CA VAL A 403 -20.12 28.12 -56.39
C VAL A 403 -20.43 28.85 -55.08
N ALA A 404 -21.44 29.73 -55.11
CA ALA A 404 -21.83 30.55 -53.95
C ALA A 404 -23.12 30.05 -53.30
N SER A 405 -23.32 30.40 -52.03
CA SER A 405 -24.66 30.67 -51.47
C SER A 405 -24.57 31.56 -50.23
N SER A 406 -25.36 32.63 -50.23
CA SER A 406 -25.44 33.65 -49.18
C SER A 406 -26.79 33.64 -48.50
N SER A 407 -26.81 33.73 -47.17
CA SER A 407 -27.89 34.38 -46.39
C SER A 407 -27.31 34.72 -45.02
N THR A 408 -27.04 35.98 -44.70
CA THR A 408 -28.00 37.06 -44.37
C THR A 408 -28.68 36.85 -43.01
N GLU A 409 -28.46 37.87 -42.18
CA GLU A 409 -28.99 38.18 -40.85
C GLU A 409 -30.54 38.22 -40.76
N PRO A 410 -31.21 38.30 -39.57
CA PRO A 410 -30.78 39.17 -38.47
C PRO A 410 -30.98 38.74 -37.00
N SER A 411 -30.30 39.53 -36.16
CA SER A 411 -30.68 39.96 -34.81
C SER A 411 -32.15 39.82 -34.43
N ASN A 412 -32.40 39.41 -33.18
CA ASN A 412 -33.45 40.05 -32.40
C ASN A 412 -33.04 40.19 -30.92
N ASN A 413 -33.29 41.38 -30.36
CA ASN A 413 -32.95 41.76 -28.99
C ASN A 413 -34.25 42.18 -28.29
N SER A 414 -34.47 41.75 -27.04
CA SER A 414 -35.64 42.17 -26.27
C SER A 414 -35.33 42.23 -24.78
N GLN A 415 -35.42 43.43 -24.24
CA GLN A 415 -35.32 43.72 -22.81
C GLN A 415 -36.61 43.29 -22.10
N SER A 416 -36.53 42.99 -20.81
CA SER A 416 -37.62 43.37 -19.89
C SER A 416 -37.10 43.67 -18.49
N MET A 417 -37.99 44.23 -17.66
CA MET A 417 -37.65 45.15 -16.58
C MET A 417 -37.23 44.51 -15.26
N ARG A 418 -36.45 45.31 -14.53
CA ARG A 418 -36.46 45.50 -13.06
C ARG A 418 -37.65 44.88 -12.31
N GLN A 419 -37.37 44.35 -11.12
CA GLN A 419 -38.00 44.87 -9.90
C GLN A 419 -37.05 44.77 -8.71
N HIS A 420 -36.87 45.86 -7.98
CA HIS A 420 -36.35 45.85 -6.62
C HIS A 420 -37.54 45.83 -5.66
N VAL A 421 -37.49 45.00 -4.62
CA VAL A 421 -38.42 45.11 -3.48
C VAL A 421 -37.58 45.27 -2.21
N VAL A 422 -37.65 46.47 -1.64
CA VAL A 422 -37.23 46.73 -0.26
C VAL A 422 -38.46 46.53 0.61
N THR A 423 -38.34 45.76 1.69
CA THR A 423 -39.35 45.70 2.74
C THR A 423 -38.67 45.47 4.08
N GLY A 424 -39.11 46.21 5.10
CA GLY A 424 -38.69 46.00 6.48
C GLY A 424 -39.54 46.82 7.43
N CYS A 425 -39.85 46.26 8.60
CA CYS A 425 -40.35 46.96 9.80
C CYS A 425 -40.30 46.02 11.02
N VAL A 426 -40.07 46.61 12.20
CA VAL A 426 -40.68 46.37 13.54
C VAL A 426 -41.39 45.02 13.79
N GLY A 427 -41.24 44.29 14.90
CA GLY A 427 -40.55 44.48 16.20
C GLY A 427 -40.26 43.10 16.84
N THR A 428 -39.98 42.88 18.13
CA THR A 428 -40.24 43.65 19.36
C THR A 428 -39.17 43.30 20.44
N GLU A 429 -39.22 43.94 21.61
CA GLU A 429 -38.25 43.89 22.73
C GLU A 429 -37.97 42.49 23.32
N GLN A 430 -36.77 42.30 23.89
CA GLN A 430 -36.64 42.09 25.35
C GLN A 430 -35.23 42.39 25.87
N VAL A 431 -35.17 42.75 27.16
CA VAL A 431 -34.03 43.24 27.96
C VAL A 431 -34.04 42.40 29.26
N PRO A 432 -32.87 41.94 29.78
CA PRO A 432 -32.33 42.62 30.97
C PRO A 432 -30.80 42.68 31.12
N ASP A 433 -30.44 43.60 32.01
CA ASP A 433 -29.17 43.89 32.70
C ASP A 433 -28.00 42.90 32.70
N SER A 434 -26.80 43.47 32.59
CA SER A 434 -25.83 43.43 33.69
C SER A 434 -24.90 44.64 33.62
N ALA A 435 -24.88 45.48 34.65
CA ALA A 435 -23.95 46.61 34.71
C ALA A 435 -22.53 46.16 35.10
N HIS A 436 -21.52 46.84 34.55
CA HIS A 436 -20.30 47.14 35.29
C HIS A 436 -19.84 48.55 34.94
N VAL A 437 -19.81 49.41 35.96
CA VAL A 437 -19.13 50.70 35.90
C VAL A 437 -17.72 50.47 36.42
N ASP A 438 -16.72 50.97 35.70
CA ASP A 438 -15.39 51.21 36.24
C ASP A 438 -14.92 52.58 35.77
N GLU A 439 -14.20 53.29 36.64
CA GLU A 439 -14.01 54.73 36.52
C GLU A 439 -12.90 55.14 35.54
N ARG A 440 -13.06 56.33 34.96
CA ARG A 440 -11.97 56.99 34.23
C ARG A 440 -10.97 57.56 35.23
N LEU A 441 -9.81 56.93 35.38
CA LEU A 441 -8.63 57.69 35.78
C LEU A 441 -7.95 58.25 34.51
N ILE A 442 -8.10 59.56 34.30
CA ILE A 442 -7.37 60.28 33.27
C ILE A 442 -6.04 60.70 33.89
N ASP A 443 -4.93 60.10 33.46
CA ASP A 443 -3.59 60.61 33.73
C ASP A 443 -2.85 60.81 32.40
N GLY A 444 -2.41 62.04 32.15
CA GLY A 444 -2.31 62.60 30.80
C GLY A 444 -0.95 63.18 30.44
N VAL A 445 0.13 62.41 30.55
CA VAL A 445 1.49 62.85 30.18
C VAL A 445 2.31 61.74 29.52
N ALA A 446 2.19 61.52 28.19
CA ALA A 446 3.20 60.78 27.38
C ALA A 446 3.05 60.78 25.83
N GLU A 447 2.03 61.38 25.22
CA GLU A 447 1.65 61.09 23.81
C GLU A 447 2.69 61.42 22.70
N ALA A 448 3.82 62.06 23.03
CA ALA A 448 4.87 62.39 22.05
C ALA A 448 5.73 61.20 21.55
N ASN A 449 5.70 60.04 22.23
CA ASN A 449 6.60 58.91 21.91
C ASN A 449 5.95 57.71 21.20
N VAL A 450 4.63 57.54 21.28
CA VAL A 450 3.92 56.33 20.78
C VAL A 450 4.11 56.12 19.27
N ALA A 451 4.15 57.20 18.49
CA ALA A 451 4.28 57.18 17.03
C ALA A 451 5.60 56.60 16.49
N LYS A 452 6.59 56.29 17.36
CA LYS A 452 7.89 55.70 16.96
C LYS A 452 8.03 54.20 17.26
N SER A 453 7.12 53.59 18.03
CA SER A 453 7.20 52.16 18.38
C SER A 453 6.65 51.23 17.28
N ALA A 454 5.54 51.62 16.65
CA ALA A 454 4.80 50.74 15.73
C ALA A 454 5.64 50.08 14.62
N PRO A 455 6.66 50.72 14.01
CA PRO A 455 7.54 50.05 13.04
C PRO A 455 8.39 48.92 13.66
N SER A 456 8.96 49.12 14.85
CA SER A 456 9.74 48.09 15.55
C SER A 456 8.87 46.90 15.99
N ASP A 457 7.61 47.16 16.36
CA ASP A 457 6.67 46.11 16.77
C ASP A 457 6.28 45.21 15.58
N ILE A 458 6.12 45.78 14.38
CA ILE A 458 5.89 45.04 13.14
C ILE A 458 7.11 44.17 12.78
N VAL A 459 8.32 44.75 12.76
CA VAL A 459 9.55 44.02 12.43
C VAL A 459 9.82 42.88 13.42
N SER A 460 9.57 43.10 14.71
CA SER A 460 9.72 42.07 15.74
C SER A 460 8.74 40.90 15.52
N ARG A 461 7.49 41.21 15.15
CA ARG A 461 6.47 40.20 14.85
C ARG A 461 6.79 39.40 13.58
N GLU A 462 7.33 40.03 12.55
CA GLU A 462 7.78 39.33 11.34
C GLU A 462 8.99 38.42 11.63
N LEU A 463 9.94 38.88 12.43
CA LEU A 463 11.09 38.09 12.88
C LEU A 463 10.65 36.83 13.63
N ASP A 464 9.66 36.93 14.53
CA ASP A 464 9.14 35.79 15.28
C ASP A 464 8.33 34.82 14.42
N LEU A 465 7.59 35.32 13.40
CA LEU A 465 6.94 34.45 12.41
C LEU A 465 7.96 33.67 11.56
N LEU A 466 9.12 34.27 11.26
CA LEU A 466 10.23 33.59 10.60
C LEU A 466 10.85 32.51 11.50
N LYS A 467 11.15 32.80 12.77
CA LYS A 467 11.61 31.79 13.76
C LYS A 467 10.62 30.64 13.92
N GLN A 468 9.32 30.93 13.98
CA GLN A 468 8.26 29.90 14.04
C GLN A 468 8.15 29.07 12.75
N ARG A 469 8.57 29.61 11.61
CA ARG A 469 8.65 28.86 10.35
C ARG A 469 9.88 27.96 10.34
N GLU A 470 11.06 28.52 10.62
CA GLU A 470 12.33 27.79 10.72
C GLU A 470 12.22 26.63 11.70
N ARG A 471 11.64 26.86 12.88
CA ARG A 471 11.38 25.82 13.87
C ARG A 471 10.53 24.67 13.33
N ARG A 472 9.44 24.96 12.60
CA ARG A 472 8.59 23.92 12.00
C ARG A 472 9.27 23.17 10.86
N GLU A 473 10.11 23.85 10.07
CA GLU A 473 10.91 23.22 9.03
C GLU A 473 12.01 22.32 9.65
N ALA A 474 12.59 22.71 10.79
CA ALA A 474 13.51 21.88 11.56
C ALA A 474 12.83 20.69 12.25
N GLU A 475 11.65 20.87 12.86
CA GLU A 475 10.84 19.80 13.45
C GLU A 475 10.40 18.77 12.38
N GLN A 476 9.98 19.22 11.20
CA GLN A 476 9.69 18.35 10.04
C GLN A 476 10.94 17.59 9.57
N ALA A 477 12.09 18.28 9.44
CA ALA A 477 13.34 17.65 9.02
C ALA A 477 13.87 16.63 10.05
N ALA A 478 13.60 16.84 11.35
CA ALA A 478 13.90 15.86 12.39
C ALA A 478 12.99 14.62 12.27
N TRP A 479 11.68 14.82 12.05
CA TRP A 479 10.72 13.74 11.86
C TRP A 479 11.03 12.88 10.62
N ASP A 480 11.38 13.49 9.48
CA ASP A 480 11.77 12.75 8.27
C ASP A 480 13.11 12.00 8.43
N LYS A 481 14.07 12.54 9.20
CA LYS A 481 15.29 11.81 9.59
C LYS A 481 14.97 10.60 10.45
N GLU A 482 14.13 10.76 11.47
CA GLU A 482 13.72 9.69 12.38
C GLU A 482 12.93 8.59 11.65
N ARG A 483 12.02 8.98 10.74
CA ARG A 483 11.30 8.07 9.85
C ARG A 483 12.24 7.30 8.93
N SER A 484 13.25 7.98 8.35
CA SER A 484 14.28 7.36 7.51
C SER A 484 15.15 6.37 8.29
N MET A 485 15.44 6.65 9.58
CA MET A 485 16.12 5.71 10.47
C MET A 485 15.29 4.44 10.71
N ARG A 486 14.01 4.58 11.07
CA ARG A 486 13.10 3.42 11.27
C ARG A 486 12.93 2.58 10.01
N GLU A 487 12.86 3.22 8.84
CA GLU A 487 12.77 2.53 7.55
C GLU A 487 14.03 1.70 7.27
N LYS A 488 15.23 2.26 7.50
CA LYS A 488 16.51 1.53 7.39
C LYS A 488 16.59 0.35 8.36
N GLN A 489 16.20 0.54 9.62
CA GLN A 489 16.14 -0.53 10.62
C GLN A 489 15.21 -1.67 10.18
N ARG A 490 14.05 -1.36 9.56
CA ARG A 490 13.15 -2.39 9.00
C ARG A 490 13.80 -3.15 7.85
N ILE A 491 14.45 -2.46 6.91
CA ILE A 491 15.15 -3.08 5.77
C ILE A 491 16.32 -3.97 6.24
N TYR A 492 17.06 -3.57 7.27
CA TYR A 492 18.10 -4.42 7.87
C TYR A 492 17.52 -5.65 8.60
N MET A 493 16.41 -5.50 9.34
CA MET A 493 15.68 -6.62 9.95
C MET A 493 15.12 -7.62 8.92
N GLU A 494 14.59 -7.12 7.81
CA GLU A 494 14.11 -7.94 6.68
C GLU A 494 15.28 -8.69 6.03
N SER A 495 16.38 -7.99 5.75
CA SER A 495 17.62 -8.57 5.19
C SER A 495 18.25 -9.62 6.11
N TRP A 496 18.27 -9.37 7.43
CA TRP A 496 18.74 -10.31 8.45
C TRP A 496 17.90 -11.58 8.47
N THR A 497 16.57 -11.44 8.36
CA THR A 497 15.63 -12.56 8.35
C THR A 497 15.88 -13.45 7.13
N VAL A 498 16.00 -12.87 5.93
CA VAL A 498 16.32 -13.61 4.69
C VAL A 498 17.65 -14.37 4.80
N VAL A 499 18.70 -13.75 5.35
CA VAL A 499 20.00 -14.42 5.57
C VAL A 499 19.88 -15.58 6.57
N CYS A 500 19.09 -15.41 7.63
CA CYS A 500 18.83 -16.49 8.60
C CYS A 500 17.93 -17.60 8.04
N ASP A 501 17.04 -17.30 7.09
CA ASP A 501 16.23 -18.29 6.38
C ASP A 501 17.07 -19.11 5.39
N ARG A 502 17.91 -18.48 4.56
CA ARG A 502 18.79 -19.20 3.62
C ARG A 502 19.82 -20.07 4.36
N LEU A 503 20.42 -19.57 5.45
CA LEU A 503 21.27 -20.40 6.33
C LEU A 503 20.52 -21.65 6.86
N ARG A 504 19.25 -21.50 7.25
CA ARG A 504 18.41 -22.64 7.70
C ARG A 504 17.95 -23.56 6.57
N ALA A 505 18.02 -23.14 5.31
CA ALA A 505 17.78 -23.97 4.15
C ALA A 505 19.04 -24.79 3.81
N LEU A 506 20.19 -24.13 3.68
CA LEU A 506 21.50 -24.75 3.45
C LEU A 506 21.86 -25.81 4.49
N TYR A 507 21.62 -25.56 5.78
CA TYR A 507 21.85 -26.57 6.83
C TYR A 507 20.91 -27.79 6.79
N ARG A 508 19.88 -27.77 5.93
CA ARG A 508 19.05 -28.95 5.63
C ARG A 508 19.49 -29.62 4.34
N GLU A 509 19.75 -28.82 3.30
CA GLU A 509 20.27 -29.25 2.01
C GLU A 509 21.58 -30.05 2.20
N ARG A 510 22.54 -29.50 2.95
CA ARG A 510 23.81 -30.12 3.39
C ARG A 510 23.64 -31.32 4.35
N ALA A 511 22.43 -31.62 4.83
CA ALA A 511 22.14 -32.75 5.70
C ALA A 511 21.41 -33.90 4.97
N THR A 512 21.18 -33.74 3.66
CA THR A 512 20.53 -34.70 2.77
C THR A 512 21.29 -34.89 1.44
N GLU A 513 22.51 -34.36 1.36
CA GLU A 513 23.38 -34.39 0.19
C GLU A 513 24.62 -35.22 0.53
N ASP A 514 24.95 -36.16 -0.34
CA ASP A 514 26.07 -37.10 -0.17
C ASP A 514 27.25 -36.74 -1.10
N ASN A 515 27.04 -35.90 -2.12
CA ASN A 515 28.10 -35.50 -3.05
C ASN A 515 29.09 -34.50 -2.38
N PRO A 516 30.38 -34.84 -2.23
CA PRO A 516 31.36 -33.99 -1.56
C PRO A 516 31.59 -32.64 -2.27
N GLU A 517 31.42 -32.56 -3.59
CA GLU A 517 31.55 -31.30 -4.32
C GLU A 517 30.44 -30.32 -3.91
N ILE A 518 29.19 -30.78 -3.88
CA ILE A 518 28.01 -29.97 -3.52
C ILE A 518 28.04 -29.59 -2.02
N ILE A 519 28.50 -30.49 -1.14
CA ILE A 519 28.74 -30.20 0.28
C ILE A 519 29.74 -29.03 0.43
N SER A 520 30.79 -28.98 -0.40
CA SER A 520 31.77 -27.89 -0.36
C SER A 520 31.17 -26.54 -0.80
N GLU A 521 30.34 -26.51 -1.85
CA GLU A 521 29.62 -25.30 -2.26
C GLU A 521 28.66 -24.79 -1.16
N PHE A 522 27.99 -25.71 -0.45
CA PHE A 522 27.12 -25.35 0.67
C PHE A 522 27.89 -24.74 1.85
N ASP A 523 29.08 -25.26 2.20
CA ASP A 523 29.89 -24.70 3.27
C ASP A 523 30.44 -23.31 2.93
N ASP A 524 30.80 -23.06 1.67
CA ASP A 524 31.18 -21.73 1.18
C ASP A 524 30.01 -20.74 1.21
N GLU A 525 28.81 -21.10 0.75
CA GLU A 525 27.63 -20.21 0.87
C GLU A 525 27.29 -19.95 2.36
N ILE A 526 27.39 -20.98 3.22
CA ILE A 526 27.20 -20.84 4.67
C ILE A 526 28.25 -19.88 5.26
N ALA A 527 29.52 -19.94 4.85
CA ALA A 527 30.58 -19.05 5.32
C ALA A 527 30.32 -17.58 4.89
N VAL A 528 29.96 -17.36 3.63
CA VAL A 528 29.59 -16.04 3.08
C VAL A 528 28.37 -15.48 3.82
N LEU A 529 27.35 -16.29 4.06
CA LEU A 529 26.13 -15.86 4.77
C LEU A 529 26.36 -15.63 6.26
N LYS A 530 27.23 -16.40 6.94
CA LYS A 530 27.68 -16.10 8.32
C LYS A 530 28.33 -14.71 8.38
N LYS A 531 29.22 -14.40 7.43
CA LYS A 531 29.89 -13.08 7.33
C LYS A 531 28.92 -11.95 6.99
N LYS A 532 27.94 -12.19 6.11
CA LYS A 532 26.85 -11.23 5.80
C LYS A 532 25.94 -11.00 7.01
N LYS A 533 25.62 -12.06 7.75
CA LYS A 533 24.85 -11.98 9.00
C LYS A 533 25.57 -11.11 10.03
N GLN A 534 26.84 -11.38 10.34
CA GLN A 534 27.62 -10.59 11.30
C GLN A 534 27.63 -9.08 10.97
N ARG A 535 27.82 -8.73 9.68
CA ARG A 535 27.74 -7.34 9.20
C ARG A 535 26.37 -6.70 9.44
N LEU A 536 25.28 -7.44 9.25
CA LEU A 536 23.93 -6.96 9.54
C LEU A 536 23.68 -6.80 11.05
N THR A 537 24.29 -7.60 11.93
CA THR A 537 24.24 -7.35 13.38
C THR A 537 24.80 -5.96 13.70
N SER A 538 25.97 -5.64 13.15
CA SER A 538 26.70 -4.37 13.36
C SER A 538 26.05 -3.15 12.68
N LEU A 539 24.95 -3.33 11.95
CA LEU A 539 24.14 -2.25 11.36
C LEU A 539 22.78 -2.08 12.08
N MET A 540 22.48 -2.93 13.07
CA MET A 540 21.25 -2.93 13.85
C MET A 540 21.46 -2.53 15.32
N ILE A 541 22.72 -2.42 15.75
CA ILE A 541 23.17 -1.83 17.02
C ILE A 541 23.52 -0.37 16.75
#